data_AF-M1E398-F1
#
_entry.id   AF-M1E398-F1
#
_cell.length_a   1.000
_cell.length_b   1.000
_cell.length_c   1.000
_cell.angle_alpha   90.00
_cell.angle_beta   90.00
_cell.angle_gamma   90.00
#
_symmetry.space_group_name_H-M   'P 1'
#
loop_
_entity.id
_entity.type
_entity.pdbx_description
1 polymer ?
#
loop_
_entity_poly.entity_id
_entity_poly.type
_entity_poly.pdbx_seq_one_letter_code
_entity_poly.pdbx_strand_id
1 'polypeptide(L)'
;EGHGTGTKAGDPKEAAAIFECFGQEARDEPLYVGSVKTVIGHTEGAAGLAGLFKALGIVQNGVIPPNLLFNKLNPAIEPFHKYLKVPTALSEYPTLAEGVPRRVSVNSFGFGGSNAHAILEQYNGPVASEESALVPAFAPFVFSAVSEVTLIAQLEAFSKYLEANEDVNLSDLAFTLHARRSQLAVKTSFAASSAAQLKTKIDEKIAEAKANASKPIGVRANSKLVTPGILGVFTGQGAQW
;
A
#
# COMPACT_ATOMS: atom_id res chain seq x y z
N GLU A 1 -6.94 11.90 13.31
CA GLU A 1 -8.04 10.94 13.10
C GLU A 1 -8.75 10.71 14.43
N GLY A 2 -9.88 11.37 14.64
CA GLY A 2 -10.67 11.24 15.86
C GLY A 2 -11.45 9.92 15.91
N HIS A 3 -11.87 9.54 17.10
CA HIS A 3 -12.86 8.49 17.29
C HIS A 3 -14.17 8.91 16.62
N GLY A 4 -14.61 10.16 16.80
CA GLY A 4 -15.54 10.91 15.95
C GLY A 4 -16.73 10.08 15.48
N THR A 5 -17.57 9.67 16.44
CA THR A 5 -18.75 8.83 16.19
C THR A 5 -19.98 9.64 15.81
N GLY A 6 -19.92 10.97 15.83
CA GLY A 6 -21.08 11.81 15.50
C GLY A 6 -22.07 11.91 16.66
N THR A 7 -21.68 11.52 17.87
CA THR A 7 -22.60 11.50 19.01
C THR A 7 -22.65 12.86 19.68
N LYS A 8 -23.86 13.30 20.05
CA LYS A 8 -24.08 14.61 20.71
C LYS A 8 -23.23 14.80 21.97
N ALA A 9 -22.98 13.72 22.70
CA ALA A 9 -22.21 13.74 23.95
C ALA A 9 -20.72 13.44 23.75
N GLY A 10 -20.35 12.62 22.76
CA GLY A 10 -18.98 12.17 22.57
C GLY A 10 -18.11 13.19 21.84
N ASP A 11 -18.60 13.74 20.72
CA ASP A 11 -17.79 14.64 19.89
C ASP A 11 -17.30 15.89 20.65
N PRO A 12 -18.12 16.57 21.49
CA PRO A 12 -17.63 17.70 22.28
C PRO A 12 -16.56 17.30 23.31
N LYS A 13 -16.70 16.12 23.94
CA LYS A 13 -15.72 15.63 24.92
C LYS A 13 -14.40 15.26 24.25
N GLU A 14 -14.46 14.63 23.09
CA GLU A 14 -13.26 14.33 22.31
C GLU A 14 -12.58 15.61 21.83
N ALA A 15 -13.32 16.59 21.31
CA ALA A 15 -12.77 17.88 20.90
C ALA A 15 -12.09 18.61 22.08
N ALA A 16 -12.74 18.64 23.24
CA ALA A 16 -12.16 19.22 24.45
C ALA A 16 -10.84 18.52 24.84
N ALA A 17 -10.82 17.19 24.88
CA ALA A 17 -9.63 16.41 25.21
C ALA A 17 -8.48 16.64 24.20
N ILE A 18 -8.78 16.73 22.91
CA ILE A 18 -7.77 17.05 21.88
C ILE A 18 -7.22 18.46 22.10
N PHE A 19 -8.10 19.44 22.39
CA PHE A 19 -7.69 20.82 22.64
C PHE A 19 -6.83 20.93 23.91
N GLU A 20 -7.19 20.26 24.99
CA GLU A 20 -6.41 20.25 26.24
C GLU A 20 -5.01 19.67 26.04
N CYS A 21 -4.87 18.61 25.23
CA CYS A 21 -3.58 17.96 24.98
C CYS A 21 -2.71 18.68 23.94
N PHE A 22 -3.31 19.22 22.87
CA PHE A 22 -2.56 19.69 21.69
C PHE A 22 -2.82 21.15 21.31
N GLY A 23 -3.90 21.76 21.81
CA GLY A 23 -4.37 23.09 21.40
C GLY A 23 -3.96 24.24 22.31
N GLN A 24 -3.30 23.96 23.45
CA GLN A 24 -2.88 25.01 24.40
C GLN A 24 -1.64 25.79 23.94
N GLU A 25 -0.77 25.17 23.14
CA GLU A 25 0.40 25.84 22.58
C GLU A 25 0.01 26.65 21.34
N ALA A 26 0.59 27.85 21.20
CA ALA A 26 0.40 28.66 20.00
C ALA A 26 0.99 27.92 18.78
N ARG A 27 0.18 27.78 17.74
CA ARG A 27 0.57 27.19 16.45
C ARG A 27 0.15 28.12 15.32
N ASP A 28 0.99 28.23 14.32
CA ASP A 28 0.67 28.98 13.10
C ASP A 28 -0.43 28.29 12.29
N GLU A 29 -0.44 26.95 12.32
CA GLU A 29 -1.43 26.11 11.65
C GLU A 29 -2.30 25.35 12.66
N PRO A 30 -3.63 25.29 12.45
CA PRO A 30 -4.52 24.55 13.33
C PRO A 30 -4.30 23.05 13.23
N LEU A 31 -4.65 22.32 14.28
CA LEU A 31 -4.69 20.86 14.22
C LEU A 31 -5.89 20.41 13.39
N TYR A 32 -5.62 19.60 12.37
CA TYR A 32 -6.69 19.02 11.54
C TYR A 32 -7.33 17.82 12.23
N VAL A 33 -8.64 17.86 12.41
CA VAL A 33 -9.43 16.81 13.08
C VAL A 33 -10.56 16.34 12.16
N GLY A 34 -10.60 15.04 11.89
CA GLY A 34 -11.67 14.39 11.15
C GLY A 34 -11.73 12.90 11.49
N SER A 35 -12.72 12.20 10.94
CA SER A 35 -13.00 10.79 11.21
C SER A 35 -13.32 10.05 9.91
N VAL A 36 -12.74 8.86 9.70
CA VAL A 36 -13.05 7.98 8.56
C VAL A 36 -14.51 7.51 8.60
N LYS A 37 -15.14 7.56 9.78
CA LYS A 37 -16.53 7.12 9.98
C LYS A 37 -17.54 7.92 9.18
N THR A 38 -17.20 9.15 8.77
CA THR A 38 -18.07 9.93 7.87
C THR A 38 -18.11 9.38 6.45
N VAL A 39 -17.16 8.53 6.08
CA VAL A 39 -17.05 7.93 4.74
C VAL A 39 -17.61 6.51 4.73
N ILE A 40 -17.20 5.68 5.70
CA ILE A 40 -17.49 4.23 5.70
C ILE A 40 -18.36 3.78 6.88
N GLY A 41 -18.86 4.72 7.70
CA GLY A 41 -19.57 4.41 8.93
C GLY A 41 -18.67 3.89 10.05
N HIS A 42 -19.29 3.50 11.17
CA HIS A 42 -18.56 2.93 12.29
C HIS A 42 -18.39 1.42 12.12
N THR A 43 -17.19 0.97 11.77
CA THR A 43 -16.86 -0.46 11.56
C THR A 43 -16.59 -1.23 12.86
N GLU A 44 -17.15 -0.76 13.98
CA GLU A 44 -17.05 -1.37 15.32
C GLU A 44 -15.64 -1.86 15.68
N GLY A 45 -15.45 -3.18 15.79
CA GLY A 45 -14.17 -3.80 16.15
C GLY A 45 -13.01 -3.49 15.19
N ALA A 46 -13.30 -3.04 13.97
CA ALA A 46 -12.30 -2.62 12.98
C ALA A 46 -12.12 -1.09 12.89
N ALA A 47 -12.82 -0.30 13.71
CA ALA A 47 -12.84 1.16 13.58
C ALA A 47 -11.46 1.81 13.81
N GLY A 48 -10.67 1.27 14.74
CA GLY A 48 -9.30 1.71 14.96
C GLY A 48 -8.41 1.46 13.74
N LEU A 49 -8.51 0.27 13.14
CA LEU A 49 -7.74 -0.10 11.95
C LEU A 49 -8.13 0.72 10.72
N ALA A 50 -9.41 1.02 10.53
CA ALA A 50 -9.85 1.93 9.48
C ALA A 50 -9.25 3.34 9.66
N GLY A 51 -9.21 3.84 10.89
CA GLY A 51 -8.55 5.10 11.22
C GLY A 51 -7.04 5.07 10.94
N LEU A 52 -6.37 3.95 11.26
CA LEU A 52 -4.95 3.73 10.95
C LEU A 52 -4.67 3.77 9.44
N PHE A 53 -5.53 3.16 8.60
CA PHE A 53 -5.33 3.22 7.15
C PHE A 53 -5.50 4.62 6.58
N LYS A 54 -6.49 5.38 7.05
CA LYS A 54 -6.61 6.80 6.68
C LYS A 54 -5.38 7.60 7.12
N ALA A 55 -4.91 7.41 8.36
CA ALA A 55 -3.72 8.07 8.88
C ALA A 55 -2.46 7.72 8.08
N LEU A 56 -2.27 6.44 7.71
CA LEU A 56 -1.17 6.00 6.85
C LEU A 56 -1.22 6.69 5.49
N GLY A 57 -2.40 6.75 4.86
CA GLY A 57 -2.60 7.46 3.59
C GLY A 57 -2.26 8.95 3.67
N ILE A 58 -2.59 9.62 4.79
CA ILE A 58 -2.24 11.03 5.04
C ILE A 58 -0.71 11.19 5.15
N VAL A 59 -0.07 10.35 5.97
CA VAL A 59 1.38 10.40 6.21
C VAL A 59 2.19 10.07 4.95
N GLN A 60 1.75 9.08 4.16
CA GLN A 60 2.44 8.70 2.92
C GLN A 60 2.27 9.77 1.85
N ASN A 61 1.02 10.16 1.55
CA ASN A 61 0.71 10.98 0.39
C ASN A 61 0.74 12.49 0.66
N GLY A 62 0.75 12.91 1.93
CA GLY A 62 0.84 14.34 2.28
C GLY A 62 -0.42 15.11 1.96
N VAL A 63 -1.56 14.44 2.02
CA VAL A 63 -2.86 15.04 1.77
C VAL A 63 -3.80 14.72 2.92
N ILE A 64 -4.60 15.70 3.32
CA ILE A 64 -5.61 15.60 4.36
C ILE A 64 -6.97 15.51 3.65
N PRO A 65 -7.64 14.33 3.67
CA PRO A 65 -8.93 14.14 3.01
C PRO A 65 -10.06 14.87 3.76
N PRO A 66 -11.15 15.21 3.05
CA PRO A 66 -12.30 15.88 3.67
C PRO A 66 -13.03 14.97 4.67
N ASN A 67 -13.56 15.60 5.71
CA ASN A 67 -14.51 15.02 6.63
C ASN A 67 -15.92 15.24 6.08
N LEU A 68 -16.55 14.17 5.60
CA LEU A 68 -17.84 14.24 4.91
C LEU A 68 -18.98 14.58 5.88
N LEU A 69 -20.11 15.01 5.32
CA LEU A 69 -21.35 15.34 6.05
C LEU A 69 -21.20 16.46 7.10
N PHE A 70 -20.12 17.25 7.01
CA PHE A 70 -19.89 18.40 7.88
C PHE A 70 -20.52 19.67 7.29
N ASN A 71 -21.78 19.93 7.64
CA ASN A 71 -22.52 21.11 7.17
C ASN A 71 -22.54 22.26 8.17
N LYS A 72 -22.70 21.94 9.46
CA LYS A 72 -22.78 22.92 10.54
C LYS A 72 -21.95 22.41 11.71
N LEU A 73 -21.08 23.28 12.24
CA LEU A 73 -20.31 22.99 13.44
C LEU A 73 -21.25 22.76 14.64
N ASN A 74 -20.95 21.77 15.47
CA ASN A 74 -21.64 21.58 16.73
C ASN A 74 -21.31 22.77 17.66
N PRO A 75 -22.29 23.54 18.17
CA PRO A 75 -22.03 24.69 19.03
C PRO A 75 -21.18 24.38 20.27
N ALA A 76 -21.25 23.15 20.78
CA ALA A 76 -20.43 22.72 21.92
C ALA A 76 -18.93 22.56 21.58
N ILE A 77 -18.55 22.62 20.29
CA ILE A 77 -17.17 22.53 19.80
C ILE A 77 -16.62 23.92 19.40
N GLU A 78 -17.48 24.93 19.24
CA GLU A 78 -17.09 26.32 18.88
C GLU A 78 -15.92 26.88 19.71
N PRO A 79 -15.83 26.67 21.03
CA PRO A 79 -14.69 27.16 21.82
C PRO A 79 -13.32 26.64 21.37
N PHE A 80 -13.27 25.45 20.75
CA PHE A 80 -12.05 24.77 20.34
C PHE A 80 -11.75 24.92 18.84
N HIS A 81 -12.74 25.29 18.03
CA HIS A 81 -12.69 25.20 16.57
C HIS A 81 -11.59 26.04 15.91
N LYS A 82 -11.20 27.17 16.51
CA LYS A 82 -10.06 27.97 16.00
C LYS A 82 -8.72 27.23 16.06
N TYR A 83 -8.60 26.24 16.95
CA TYR A 83 -7.41 25.40 17.10
C TYR A 83 -7.58 24.02 16.44
N LEU A 84 -8.82 23.55 16.31
CA LEU A 84 -9.18 22.25 15.77
C LEU A 84 -10.00 22.42 14.48
N LYS A 85 -9.32 22.38 13.33
CA LYS A 85 -9.95 22.57 12.02
C LYS A 85 -10.50 21.26 11.47
N VAL A 86 -11.78 21.25 11.11
CA VAL A 86 -12.40 20.12 10.39
C VAL A 86 -12.18 20.31 8.89
N PRO A 87 -11.44 19.43 8.18
CA PRO A 87 -11.20 19.59 6.75
C PRO A 87 -12.51 19.31 5.98
N THR A 88 -12.90 20.21 5.08
CA THR A 88 -14.10 20.08 4.23
C THR A 88 -13.79 19.85 2.76
N ALA A 89 -12.53 19.98 2.37
CA ALA A 89 -12.00 19.67 1.04
C ALA A 89 -10.68 18.90 1.17
N LEU A 90 -10.25 18.26 0.08
CA LEU A 90 -8.91 17.70 -0.01
C LEU A 90 -7.90 18.86 0.11
N SER A 91 -6.95 18.74 1.03
CA SER A 91 -5.93 19.76 1.28
C SER A 91 -4.56 19.12 1.39
N GLU A 92 -3.51 19.86 1.07
CA GLU A 92 -2.15 19.43 1.32
C GLU A 92 -1.87 19.43 2.83
N TYR A 93 -0.98 18.53 3.25
CA TYR A 93 -0.45 18.54 4.59
C TYR A 93 0.37 19.83 4.80
N PRO A 94 0.20 20.56 5.93
CA PRO A 94 0.94 21.80 6.17
C PRO A 94 2.45 21.67 5.97
N THR A 95 3.08 22.72 5.45
CA THR A 95 4.54 22.74 5.30
C THR A 95 5.17 22.70 6.69
N LEU A 96 6.08 21.75 6.89
CA LEU A 96 6.81 21.57 8.15
C LEU A 96 8.23 22.11 8.01
N ALA A 97 8.83 22.49 9.14
CA ALA A 97 10.25 22.80 9.19
C ALA A 97 11.10 21.59 8.73
N GLU A 98 12.28 21.87 8.20
CA GLU A 98 13.19 20.85 7.70
C GLU A 98 13.50 19.80 8.77
N GLY A 99 13.47 18.52 8.39
CA GLY A 99 13.71 17.39 9.29
C GLY A 99 12.52 17.02 10.19
N VAL A 100 11.42 17.78 10.20
CA VAL A 100 10.24 17.45 10.99
C VAL A 100 9.33 16.49 10.22
N PRO A 101 9.07 15.26 10.73
CA PRO A 101 8.23 14.31 10.03
C PRO A 101 6.74 14.64 10.19
N ARG A 102 5.96 14.31 9.15
CA ARG A 102 4.49 14.34 9.24
C ARG A 102 4.02 13.34 10.29
N ARG A 103 3.10 13.76 11.15
CA ARG A 103 2.50 12.92 12.19
C ARG A 103 0.98 12.94 12.14
N VAL A 104 0.36 11.80 12.45
CA VAL A 104 -1.09 11.70 12.60
C VAL A 104 -1.42 10.87 13.82
N SER A 105 -2.20 11.44 14.73
CA SER A 105 -2.80 10.72 15.85
C SER A 105 -4.10 10.02 15.44
N VAL A 106 -4.33 8.83 15.99
CA VAL A 106 -5.54 8.02 15.82
C VAL A 106 -6.15 7.70 17.18
N ASN A 107 -7.39 8.15 17.40
CA ASN A 107 -8.18 7.87 18.60
C ASN A 107 -9.16 6.72 18.37
N SER A 108 -9.30 5.83 19.36
CA SER A 108 -10.37 4.83 19.38
C SER A 108 -10.86 4.60 20.81
N PHE A 109 -12.11 4.95 21.08
CA PHE A 109 -12.71 4.90 22.42
C PHE A 109 -13.82 3.84 22.45
N GLY A 110 -13.57 2.74 23.16
CA GLY A 110 -14.54 1.66 23.28
C GLY A 110 -15.71 2.06 24.17
N PHE A 111 -16.92 1.63 23.80
CA PHE A 111 -18.12 1.89 24.59
C PHE A 111 -18.01 1.39 26.04
N GLY A 112 -17.27 0.30 26.27
CA GLY A 112 -16.98 -0.24 27.61
C GLY A 112 -15.95 0.57 28.43
N GLY A 113 -15.45 1.69 27.93
CA GLY A 113 -14.52 2.58 28.63
C GLY A 113 -13.03 2.37 28.32
N SER A 114 -12.66 1.32 27.58
CA SER A 114 -11.28 1.10 27.15
C SER A 114 -10.91 2.05 26.01
N ASN A 115 -9.87 2.86 26.22
CA ASN A 115 -9.41 3.87 25.27
C ASN A 115 -8.05 3.49 24.68
N ALA A 116 -7.86 3.80 23.40
CA ALA A 116 -6.58 3.66 22.72
C ALA A 116 -6.24 4.93 21.93
N HIS A 117 -4.96 5.29 21.91
CA HIS A 117 -4.38 6.37 21.13
C HIS A 117 -3.08 5.88 20.48
N ALA A 118 -2.91 6.12 19.18
CA ALA A 118 -1.69 5.81 18.47
C ALA A 118 -1.20 7.04 17.70
N ILE A 119 0.12 7.22 17.63
CA ILE A 119 0.76 8.27 16.84
C ILE A 119 1.53 7.60 15.71
N LEU A 120 1.22 7.97 14.47
CA LEU A 120 1.93 7.53 13.28
C LEU A 120 2.87 8.64 12.84
N GLU A 121 4.09 8.28 12.51
CA GLU A 121 5.11 9.19 12.02
C GLU A 121 5.58 8.77 10.62
N GLN A 122 5.87 9.76 9.79
CA GLN A 122 6.46 9.55 8.48
C GLN A 122 7.80 8.82 8.60
N TYR A 123 7.93 7.72 7.87
CA TYR A 123 9.20 7.05 7.71
C TYR A 123 10.08 7.81 6.70
N ASN A 124 11.16 8.42 7.20
CA ASN A 124 12.20 9.07 6.39
C ASN A 124 13.42 8.14 6.24
N GLY A 125 13.17 6.89 5.84
CA GLY A 125 14.22 5.91 5.64
C GLY A 125 15.29 6.37 4.65
N PRO A 126 16.43 5.67 4.59
CA PRO A 126 17.48 5.98 3.62
C PRO A 126 16.86 6.07 2.23
N VAL A 127 17.06 7.22 1.58
CA VAL A 127 16.73 7.40 0.16
C VAL A 127 17.45 6.27 -0.55
N ALA A 128 16.72 5.43 -1.30
CA ALA A 128 17.31 4.35 -2.05
C ALA A 128 18.45 4.95 -2.90
N SER A 129 19.69 4.57 -2.59
CA SER A 129 20.84 5.05 -3.34
C SER A 129 20.65 4.64 -4.79
N GLU A 130 20.70 5.60 -5.71
CA GLU A 130 20.65 5.35 -7.16
C GLU A 130 21.75 4.37 -7.63
N GLU A 131 22.74 4.10 -6.78
CA GLU A 131 23.85 3.15 -7.00
C GLU A 131 23.44 1.68 -7.19
N SER A 132 22.17 1.30 -7.03
CA SER A 132 21.69 -0.06 -7.37
C SER A 132 21.50 -0.30 -8.88
N ALA A 133 21.71 0.73 -9.72
CA ALA A 133 21.43 0.68 -11.16
C ALA A 133 22.40 -0.20 -12.01
N LEU A 134 23.35 -0.91 -11.41
CA LEU A 134 24.38 -1.68 -12.12
C LEU A 134 24.24 -3.20 -11.99
N VAL A 135 23.03 -3.75 -12.08
CA VAL A 135 22.85 -5.17 -12.40
C VAL A 135 22.06 -5.35 -13.70
N PRO A 136 22.69 -5.28 -14.88
CA PRO A 136 22.09 -5.84 -16.08
C PRO A 136 22.56 -7.28 -16.26
N ALA A 137 21.69 -8.25 -15.98
CA ALA A 137 21.69 -9.56 -16.65
C ALA A 137 20.42 -10.34 -16.30
N PHE A 138 19.39 -10.23 -17.14
CA PHE A 138 18.34 -11.25 -17.30
C PHE A 138 17.83 -11.91 -15.99
N ALA A 139 17.24 -11.14 -15.09
CA ALA A 139 16.54 -11.73 -13.95
C ALA A 139 15.21 -12.34 -14.44
N PRO A 140 14.94 -13.63 -14.20
CA PRO A 140 13.65 -14.20 -14.55
C PRO A 140 12.56 -13.65 -13.62
N PHE A 141 11.52 -13.05 -14.20
CA PHE A 141 10.31 -12.69 -13.45
C PHE A 141 9.46 -13.93 -13.29
N VAL A 142 9.49 -14.54 -12.10
CA VAL A 142 8.78 -15.79 -11.81
C VAL A 142 7.45 -15.50 -11.13
N PHE A 143 6.37 -15.92 -11.77
CA PHE A 143 5.01 -15.86 -11.22
C PHE A 143 4.57 -17.26 -10.83
N SER A 144 3.84 -17.39 -9.72
CA SER A 144 3.29 -18.67 -9.32
C SER A 144 1.94 -18.54 -8.64
N ALA A 145 1.10 -19.53 -8.88
CA ALA A 145 -0.24 -19.62 -8.32
C ALA A 145 -0.63 -21.08 -8.02
N VAL A 146 -1.74 -21.27 -7.32
CA VAL A 146 -2.27 -22.60 -6.99
C VAL A 146 -2.92 -23.30 -8.19
N SER A 147 -3.40 -22.52 -9.16
CA SER A 147 -4.07 -23.01 -10.37
C SER A 147 -3.73 -22.15 -11.58
N GLU A 148 -3.98 -22.67 -12.79
CA GLU A 148 -3.77 -21.91 -14.03
C GLU A 148 -4.68 -20.68 -14.11
N VAL A 149 -5.93 -20.80 -13.67
CA VAL A 149 -6.89 -19.68 -13.63
C VAL A 149 -6.40 -18.54 -12.73
N THR A 150 -5.87 -18.88 -11.54
CA THR A 150 -5.33 -17.87 -10.62
C THR A 150 -3.99 -17.30 -11.10
N LEU A 151 -3.20 -18.07 -11.86
CA LEU A 151 -2.00 -17.55 -12.51
C LEU A 151 -2.37 -16.53 -13.60
N ILE A 152 -3.37 -16.80 -14.44
CA ILE A 152 -3.87 -15.84 -15.43
C ILE A 152 -4.33 -14.55 -14.75
N ALA A 153 -5.16 -14.64 -13.70
CA ALA A 153 -5.63 -13.45 -12.98
C ALA A 153 -4.48 -12.65 -12.34
N GLN A 154 -3.46 -13.33 -11.81
CA GLN A 154 -2.25 -12.67 -11.28
C GLN A 154 -1.48 -11.95 -12.40
N LEU A 155 -1.29 -12.61 -13.55
CA LEU A 155 -0.60 -12.02 -14.70
C LEU A 155 -1.37 -10.80 -15.26
N GLU A 156 -2.70 -10.85 -15.34
CA GLU A 156 -3.53 -9.71 -15.73
C GLU A 156 -3.39 -8.53 -14.77
N ALA A 157 -3.34 -8.79 -13.44
CA ALA A 157 -3.11 -7.75 -12.45
C ALA A 157 -1.71 -7.13 -12.58
N PHE A 158 -0.68 -7.94 -12.85
CA PHE A 158 0.68 -7.45 -13.09
C PHE A 158 0.81 -6.68 -14.41
N SER A 159 0.12 -7.10 -15.46
CA SER A 159 0.08 -6.36 -16.74
C SER A 159 -0.45 -4.93 -16.52
N LYS A 160 -1.58 -4.79 -15.79
CA LYS A 160 -2.14 -3.49 -15.41
C LYS A 160 -1.22 -2.68 -14.51
N TYR A 161 -0.55 -3.33 -13.56
CA TYR A 161 0.41 -2.68 -12.69
C TYR A 161 1.60 -2.10 -13.47
N LEU A 162 2.17 -2.88 -14.40
CA LEU A 162 3.29 -2.45 -15.25
C LEU A 162 2.88 -1.32 -16.21
N GLU A 163 1.63 -1.31 -16.67
CA GLU A 163 1.07 -0.22 -17.48
C GLU A 163 0.95 1.09 -16.69
N ALA A 164 0.56 1.02 -15.42
CA ALA A 164 0.43 2.19 -14.56
C ALA A 164 1.75 2.68 -13.92
N ASN A 165 2.84 1.90 -14.01
CA ASN A 165 4.12 2.15 -13.33
C ASN A 165 5.30 1.83 -14.28
N GLU A 166 5.47 2.65 -15.32
CA GLU A 166 6.54 2.46 -16.32
C GLU A 166 7.95 2.60 -15.72
N ASP A 167 8.08 3.33 -14.62
CA ASP A 167 9.29 3.63 -13.85
C ASP A 167 9.62 2.57 -12.79
N VAL A 168 8.89 1.44 -12.77
CA VAL A 168 9.14 0.37 -11.81
C VAL A 168 10.58 -0.14 -11.89
N ASN A 169 11.22 -0.26 -10.72
CA ASN A 169 12.53 -0.88 -10.62
C ASN A 169 12.43 -2.40 -10.87
N LEU A 170 12.92 -2.84 -12.02
CA LEU A 170 12.85 -4.25 -12.44
C LEU A 170 13.65 -5.20 -11.55
N SER A 171 14.77 -4.74 -10.97
CA SER A 171 15.57 -5.54 -10.04
C SER A 171 14.79 -5.80 -8.75
N ASP A 172 14.15 -4.77 -8.20
CA ASP A 172 13.31 -4.90 -7.00
C ASP A 172 12.06 -5.74 -7.27
N LEU A 173 11.47 -5.62 -8.46
CA LEU A 173 10.34 -6.44 -8.88
C LEU A 173 10.76 -7.91 -8.97
N ALA A 174 11.87 -8.23 -9.65
CA ALA A 174 12.38 -9.59 -9.75
C ALA A 174 12.72 -10.19 -8.37
N PHE A 175 13.41 -9.40 -7.53
CA PHE A 175 13.70 -9.79 -6.15
C PHE A 175 12.42 -10.06 -5.35
N THR A 176 11.42 -9.18 -5.45
CA THR A 176 10.15 -9.34 -4.73
C THR A 176 9.39 -10.58 -5.18
N LEU A 177 9.32 -10.83 -6.49
CA LEU A 177 8.68 -12.03 -7.05
C LEU A 177 9.40 -13.31 -6.63
N HIS A 178 10.72 -13.29 -6.52
CA HIS A 178 11.51 -14.46 -6.15
C HIS A 178 11.54 -14.72 -4.64
N ALA A 179 11.89 -13.70 -3.85
CA ALA A 179 12.21 -13.82 -2.43
C ALA A 179 11.05 -13.44 -1.48
N ARG A 180 10.04 -12.71 -1.96
CA ARG A 180 8.94 -12.15 -1.14
C ARG A 180 7.56 -12.65 -1.55
N ARG A 181 7.50 -13.71 -2.37
CA ARG A 181 6.27 -14.40 -2.75
C ARG A 181 6.41 -15.90 -2.53
N SER A 182 5.32 -16.54 -2.15
CA SER A 182 5.25 -18.01 -2.05
C SER A 182 5.52 -18.64 -3.42
N GLN A 183 6.26 -19.74 -3.43
CA GLN A 183 6.55 -20.54 -4.62
C GLN A 183 5.51 -21.66 -4.75
N LEU A 184 4.48 -21.44 -5.56
CA LEU A 184 3.33 -22.32 -5.70
C LEU A 184 3.47 -23.30 -6.88
N ALA A 185 2.51 -24.22 -7.01
CA ALA A 185 2.64 -25.36 -7.91
C ALA A 185 2.64 -24.97 -9.39
N VAL A 186 1.81 -24.02 -9.83
CA VAL A 186 1.76 -23.59 -11.23
C VAL A 186 2.64 -22.37 -11.39
N LYS A 187 3.66 -22.44 -12.24
CA LYS A 187 4.67 -21.40 -12.41
C LYS A 187 4.82 -20.98 -13.86
N THR A 188 5.08 -19.69 -14.10
CA THR A 188 5.58 -19.20 -15.38
C THR A 188 6.70 -18.20 -15.14
N SER A 189 7.59 -18.05 -16.11
CA SER A 189 8.71 -17.13 -15.99
C SER A 189 8.90 -16.35 -17.29
N PHE A 190 9.23 -15.07 -17.16
CA PHE A 190 9.54 -14.20 -18.27
C PHE A 190 10.93 -13.64 -18.12
N ALA A 191 11.63 -13.51 -19.24
CA ALA A 191 12.85 -12.73 -19.32
C ALA A 191 12.52 -11.40 -20.01
N ALA A 192 12.85 -10.28 -19.38
CA ALA A 192 12.64 -8.96 -19.96
C ALA A 192 13.69 -7.96 -19.48
N SER A 193 14.00 -6.97 -20.31
CA SER A 193 14.92 -5.87 -19.99
C SER A 193 14.21 -4.54 -19.76
N SER A 194 12.88 -4.48 -19.92
CA SER A 194 12.05 -3.30 -19.64
C SER A 194 10.67 -3.71 -19.14
N ALA A 195 10.01 -2.81 -18.41
CA ALA A 195 8.62 -3.00 -17.96
C ALA A 195 7.66 -3.22 -19.13
N ALA A 196 7.82 -2.44 -20.21
CA ALA A 196 7.05 -2.60 -21.44
C ALA A 196 7.23 -3.99 -22.07
N GLN A 197 8.48 -4.48 -22.19
CA GLN A 197 8.74 -5.80 -22.75
C GLN A 197 8.17 -6.92 -21.86
N LEU A 198 8.26 -6.78 -20.54
CA LEU A 198 7.67 -7.73 -19.60
C LEU A 198 6.15 -7.78 -19.77
N LYS A 199 5.50 -6.62 -19.83
CA LYS A 199 4.06 -6.50 -20.07
C LYS A 199 3.64 -7.17 -21.37
N THR A 200 4.30 -6.85 -22.49
CA THR A 200 3.99 -7.46 -23.79
C THR A 200 4.07 -8.98 -23.73
N LYS A 201 5.13 -9.54 -23.14
CA LYS A 201 5.27 -11.00 -23.00
C LYS A 201 4.20 -11.62 -22.11
N ILE A 202 3.78 -10.92 -21.05
CA ILE A 202 2.67 -11.34 -20.20
C ILE A 202 1.37 -11.38 -21.01
N ASP A 203 1.05 -10.31 -21.74
CA ASP A 203 -0.17 -10.17 -22.53
C ASP A 203 -0.25 -11.22 -23.64
N GLU A 204 0.85 -11.44 -24.36
CA GLU A 204 0.98 -12.51 -25.36
C GLU A 204 0.73 -13.88 -24.74
N LYS A 205 1.33 -14.16 -23.59
CA LYS A 205 1.17 -15.45 -22.90
C LYS A 205 -0.27 -15.70 -22.43
N ILE A 206 -0.94 -14.66 -21.94
CA ILE A 206 -2.37 -14.71 -21.58
C ILE A 206 -3.22 -14.97 -22.83
N ALA A 207 -2.96 -14.25 -23.93
CA ALA A 207 -3.72 -14.38 -25.17
C ALA A 207 -3.58 -15.80 -25.76
N GLU A 208 -2.37 -16.36 -25.77
CA GLU A 208 -2.11 -17.73 -26.23
C GLU A 208 -2.90 -18.78 -25.42
N ALA A 209 -2.92 -18.65 -24.09
CA ALA A 209 -3.63 -19.58 -23.21
C ALA A 209 -5.16 -19.46 -23.37
N LYS A 210 -5.68 -18.26 -23.61
CA LYS A 210 -7.11 -18.04 -23.87
C LYS A 210 -7.52 -18.57 -25.25
N ALA A 211 -6.66 -18.45 -26.26
CA ALA A 211 -6.93 -18.93 -27.61
C ALA A 211 -6.86 -20.47 -27.71
N ASN A 212 -6.08 -21.13 -26.86
CA ASN A 212 -5.93 -22.57 -26.86
C ASN A 212 -6.00 -23.15 -25.44
N ALA A 213 -7.17 -23.64 -25.05
CA ALA A 213 -7.42 -24.24 -23.75
C ALA A 213 -6.58 -25.51 -23.46
N SER A 214 -5.96 -26.12 -24.47
CA SER A 214 -5.05 -27.27 -24.29
C SER A 214 -3.61 -26.86 -24.00
N LYS A 215 -3.24 -25.59 -24.23
CA LYS A 215 -1.89 -25.07 -23.99
C LYS A 215 -1.81 -24.52 -22.55
N PRO A 216 -1.01 -25.13 -21.66
CA PRO A 216 -0.93 -24.66 -20.29
C PRO A 216 -0.26 -23.28 -20.22
N ILE A 217 -0.76 -22.42 -19.33
CA ILE A 217 -0.20 -21.07 -19.11
C ILE A 217 1.21 -21.12 -18.48
N GLY A 218 1.54 -22.23 -17.81
CA GLY A 218 2.81 -22.42 -17.11
C GLY A 218 3.16 -23.89 -16.89
N VAL A 219 4.21 -24.14 -16.12
CA VAL A 219 4.65 -25.47 -15.71
C VAL A 219 4.08 -25.79 -14.34
N ARG A 220 3.49 -26.97 -14.17
CA ARG A 220 3.05 -27.46 -12.87
C ARG A 220 4.18 -28.28 -12.22
N ALA A 221 4.72 -27.76 -11.12
CA ALA A 221 5.65 -28.50 -10.28
C ALA A 221 4.93 -29.70 -9.64
N ASN A 222 5.56 -30.87 -9.73
CA ASN A 222 5.08 -32.07 -9.05
C ASN A 222 5.48 -31.99 -7.57
N SER A 223 4.50 -32.04 -6.66
CA SER A 223 4.73 -31.96 -5.21
C SER A 223 5.47 -33.17 -4.64
N LYS A 224 5.62 -34.26 -5.41
CA LYS A 224 6.18 -35.53 -4.94
C LYS A 224 7.65 -35.78 -5.29
N LEU A 225 8.42 -34.80 -5.77
CA LEU A 225 9.80 -35.05 -6.21
C LEU A 225 10.85 -34.33 -5.36
N VAL A 226 11.75 -35.17 -4.84
CA VAL A 226 13.14 -34.87 -4.46
C VAL A 226 13.76 -33.92 -5.49
N THR A 227 14.55 -32.95 -5.03
CA THR A 227 15.33 -32.06 -5.91
C THR A 227 15.95 -32.88 -7.05
N PRO A 228 15.61 -32.59 -8.32
CA PRO A 228 16.07 -33.41 -9.43
C PRO A 228 17.60 -33.41 -9.47
N GLY A 229 18.19 -34.57 -9.78
CA GLY A 229 19.62 -34.64 -10.05
C GLY A 229 19.97 -33.78 -11.26
N ILE A 230 20.97 -32.93 -11.14
CA ILE A 230 21.45 -32.07 -12.23
C ILE A 230 22.67 -32.75 -12.85
N LEU A 231 22.60 -33.08 -14.15
CA LEU A 231 23.73 -33.59 -14.93
C LEU A 231 24.25 -32.48 -15.85
N GLY A 232 25.50 -32.05 -15.64
CA GLY A 232 26.21 -31.17 -16.57
C GLY A 232 26.80 -31.97 -17.72
N VAL A 233 26.45 -31.62 -18.96
CA VAL A 233 27.03 -32.21 -20.17
C VAL A 233 28.02 -31.20 -20.76
N PHE A 234 29.29 -31.57 -20.81
CA PHE A 234 30.36 -30.72 -21.35
C PHE A 234 30.65 -31.14 -22.79
N THR A 235 30.50 -30.21 -23.73
CA THR A 235 30.75 -30.46 -25.15
C THR A 235 32.26 -30.56 -25.42
N GLY A 236 32.62 -31.38 -26.41
CA GLY A 236 33.99 -31.48 -26.91
C GLY A 236 34.36 -30.36 -27.89
N GLN A 237 35.45 -30.57 -28.63
CA GLN A 237 35.89 -29.68 -29.71
C GLN A 237 34.83 -29.64 -30.84
N GLY A 238 34.53 -28.44 -31.37
CA GLY A 238 33.57 -28.24 -32.47
C GLY A 238 32.32 -27.40 -32.12
N ALA A 239 32.16 -26.99 -30.86
CA ALA A 239 31.06 -26.13 -30.40
C ALA A 239 31.38 -24.62 -30.40
N GLN A 240 32.61 -24.23 -30.78
CA GLN A 240 32.99 -22.84 -30.93
C GLN A 240 32.29 -22.17 -32.14
N TRP A 241 31.97 -20.89 -32.01
CA TRP A 241 31.35 -20.05 -33.04
C TRP A 241 32.30 -18.93 -33.48
#